data_AF-A0AAN8F2Z9-F1
#
_entry.id   AF-A0AAN8F2Z9-F1
#
_cell.length_a   1.000
_cell.length_b   1.000
_cell.length_c   1.000
_cell.angle_alpha   90.00
_cell.angle_beta   90.00
_cell.angle_gamma   90.00
#
_symmetry.space_group_name_H-M   'P 1'
#
loop_
_entity.id
_entity.type
_entity.pdbx_description
1 polymer ?
#
loop_
_entity_poly.entity_id
_entity_poly.type
_entity_poly.pdbx_seq_one_letter_code
_entity_poly.pdbx_strand_id
1 'polypeptide(L)'
;MASLFQMDRVLYQCGCDEWWPLCNLYFCRHCSTLRCISCSLNEIDSTFCPNCLENIPAGEARVKKNRCINCNQCPVCSMVLTTRAVGESCHLMCSTCRWSTRDSGTPDQPSSINWPVHESTLDKELGEVLERMRVLAAAEKAQRDQVKLNKRRSHNVGNLLTDRYGLQAIYQKRKKTFEKTVPQQPLHLPSEEVPELDLSSYIDDSIETIEPSLESRLRQPLAAGRPLRPVRMPLKARRAIRCKHCDHNLVKLEYGTSTIRYKIQYFARNFVPEIHLSREPELSEGQTGSVLLTVANESNSKAEVIIMAEDGEVECLTPVVELSLPSSDDTADIYDMESDRRSTSSGYDGLGTVVFRRRHRAGVRLEVKFATSPSKQILTLLVKYRNEQCSMQMNTEPEWRLTRVQISLT
;
A
#
# COMPACT_ATOMS: atom_id res chain seq x y z
N MET A 1 -11.15 4.22 13.27
CA MET A 1 -12.56 3.75 13.25
C MET A 1 -12.66 2.24 13.14
N ALA A 2 -11.93 1.56 12.24
CA ALA A 2 -11.95 0.08 12.16
C ALA A 2 -11.60 -0.64 13.49
N SER A 3 -10.65 -0.12 14.26
CA SER A 3 -10.30 -0.64 15.60
C SER A 3 -11.39 -0.44 16.66
N LEU A 4 -12.24 0.58 16.51
CA LEU A 4 -13.34 0.86 17.44
C LEU A 4 -14.46 -0.19 17.31
N PHE A 5 -14.65 -0.73 16.11
CA PHE A 5 -15.72 -1.70 15.79
C PHE A 5 -15.27 -3.16 15.80
N GLN A 6 -14.05 -3.45 16.27
CA GLN A 6 -13.48 -4.82 16.30
C GLN A 6 -13.65 -5.57 14.97
N MET A 7 -13.41 -4.88 13.83
CA MET A 7 -13.63 -5.45 12.49
C MET A 7 -12.77 -6.69 12.19
N ASP A 8 -11.74 -6.95 12.99
CA ASP A 8 -10.87 -8.12 12.86
C ASP A 8 -11.52 -9.42 13.38
N ARG A 9 -12.70 -9.35 14.00
CA ARG A 9 -13.45 -10.53 14.47
C ARG A 9 -14.25 -11.21 13.37
N VAL A 10 -14.70 -10.46 12.37
CA VAL A 10 -15.48 -10.99 11.24
C VAL A 10 -14.63 -10.94 9.99
N LEU A 11 -14.21 -12.11 9.55
CA LEU A 11 -13.29 -12.28 8.42
C LEU A 11 -14.01 -12.94 7.26
N TYR A 12 -13.66 -12.51 6.05
CA TYR A 12 -14.19 -13.01 4.80
C TYR A 12 -13.09 -13.75 4.05
N GLN A 13 -13.45 -14.86 3.42
CA GLN A 13 -12.50 -15.64 2.64
C GLN A 13 -12.24 -14.97 1.28
N CYS A 14 -10.97 -14.71 0.99
CA CYS A 14 -10.51 -14.29 -0.32
C CYS A 14 -10.50 -15.49 -1.29
N GLY A 15 -10.50 -15.24 -2.61
CA GLY A 15 -10.30 -16.30 -3.62
C GLY A 15 -8.94 -17.00 -3.60
N CYS A 16 -8.05 -16.67 -2.65
CA CYS A 16 -6.80 -17.40 -2.36
C CYS A 16 -6.84 -18.15 -1.03
N ASP A 17 -8.03 -18.34 -0.45
CA ASP A 17 -8.29 -19.03 0.81
C ASP A 17 -7.76 -18.36 2.09
N GLU A 18 -7.23 -17.13 2.00
CA GLU A 18 -6.88 -16.32 3.17
C GLU A 18 -8.08 -15.54 3.72
N TRP A 19 -8.07 -15.32 5.04
CA TRP A 19 -9.14 -14.64 5.78
C TRP A 19 -8.77 -13.19 6.09
N TRP A 20 -9.64 -12.25 5.70
CA TRP A 20 -9.40 -10.81 5.87
C TRP A 20 -10.68 -10.07 6.26
N PRO A 21 -10.60 -8.98 7.03
CA PRO A 21 -11.75 -8.10 7.28
C PRO A 21 -12.31 -7.56 5.96
N LEU A 22 -13.64 -7.40 5.87
CA LEU A 22 -14.28 -6.96 4.63
C LEU A 22 -13.75 -5.60 4.13
N CYS A 23 -13.40 -4.70 5.04
CA CYS A 23 -12.84 -3.38 4.74
C CYS A 23 -11.44 -3.43 4.09
N ASN A 24 -10.71 -4.54 4.24
CA ASN A 24 -9.41 -4.77 3.62
C ASN A 24 -9.49 -5.57 2.31
N LEU A 25 -10.70 -5.96 1.90
CA LEU A 25 -10.94 -6.71 0.67
C LEU A 25 -11.45 -5.80 -0.46
N TYR A 26 -11.12 -6.19 -1.68
CA TYR A 26 -11.62 -5.64 -2.91
C TYR A 26 -12.48 -6.68 -3.63
N PHE A 27 -13.38 -6.23 -4.50
CA PHE A 27 -14.19 -7.10 -5.31
C PHE A 27 -13.88 -6.90 -6.78
N CYS A 28 -13.36 -7.93 -7.45
CA CYS A 28 -13.06 -7.83 -8.88
C CYS A 28 -14.31 -8.16 -9.69
N ARG A 29 -14.95 -7.17 -10.33
CA ARG A 29 -16.10 -7.40 -11.25
C ARG A 29 -15.76 -8.28 -12.44
N HIS A 30 -14.50 -8.27 -12.90
CA HIS A 30 -14.07 -9.08 -14.06
C HIS A 30 -13.87 -10.56 -13.70
N CYS A 31 -13.21 -10.85 -12.58
CA CYS A 31 -12.98 -12.22 -12.11
C CYS A 31 -14.11 -12.74 -11.21
N SER A 32 -15.10 -11.90 -10.93
CA SER A 32 -16.23 -12.19 -10.05
C SER A 32 -15.87 -12.67 -8.64
N THR A 33 -14.70 -12.28 -8.12
CA THR A 33 -14.09 -12.85 -6.91
C THR A 33 -13.55 -11.77 -5.97
N LEU A 34 -13.56 -12.06 -4.67
CA LEU A 34 -12.93 -11.23 -3.65
C LEU A 34 -11.40 -11.32 -3.72
N ARG A 35 -10.74 -10.18 -3.53
CA ARG A 35 -9.28 -10.02 -3.62
C ARG A 35 -8.75 -9.28 -2.40
N CYS A 36 -7.89 -9.92 -1.64
CA CYS A 36 -7.15 -9.30 -0.54
C CYS A 36 -5.96 -8.47 -1.05
N ILE A 37 -5.27 -7.83 -0.12
CA ILE A 37 -4.05 -7.05 -0.38
C ILE A 37 -3.01 -7.92 -1.10
N SER A 38 -2.84 -9.19 -0.68
CA SER A 38 -1.93 -10.16 -1.31
C SER A 38 -2.36 -10.57 -2.73
N CYS A 39 -3.65 -10.57 -3.05
CA CYS A 39 -4.17 -10.85 -4.39
C CYS A 39 -4.25 -9.60 -5.30
N SER A 40 -3.80 -8.46 -4.81
CA SER A 40 -3.82 -7.18 -5.52
C SER A 40 -2.40 -6.67 -5.80
N LEU A 41 -2.24 -5.94 -6.90
CA LEU A 41 -1.00 -5.23 -7.24
C LEU A 41 -1.17 -3.76 -6.87
N ASN A 42 -0.20 -3.22 -6.14
CA ASN A 42 -0.12 -1.81 -5.81
C ASN A 42 0.81 -1.11 -6.80
N GLU A 43 0.27 -0.14 -7.53
CA GLU A 43 1.00 0.72 -8.45
C GLU A 43 1.09 2.15 -7.91
N ILE A 44 2.15 2.87 -8.27
CA ILE A 44 2.27 4.29 -7.98
C ILE A 44 1.54 5.05 -9.09
N ASP A 45 0.43 5.71 -8.75
CA ASP A 45 -0.36 6.48 -9.71
C ASP A 45 0.15 7.93 -9.83
N SER A 46 0.43 8.58 -8.69
CA SER A 46 0.96 9.94 -8.65
C SER A 46 1.77 10.18 -7.38
N THR A 47 2.73 11.10 -7.46
CA THR A 47 3.53 11.58 -6.34
C THR A 47 3.10 12.99 -5.95
N PHE A 48 3.01 13.28 -4.66
CA PHE A 48 2.56 14.58 -4.16
C PHE A 48 3.28 14.97 -2.88
N CYS A 49 3.33 16.28 -2.60
CA CYS A 49 3.83 16.79 -1.33
C CYS A 49 2.70 16.79 -0.28
N PRO A 50 2.89 16.19 0.91
CA PRO A 50 1.86 16.18 1.95
C PRO A 50 1.58 17.55 2.58
N ASN A 51 2.47 18.53 2.40
CA ASN A 51 2.32 19.87 2.98
C ASN A 51 1.68 20.88 2.01
N CYS A 52 2.27 21.10 0.83
CA CYS A 52 1.68 22.02 -0.16
C CYS A 52 0.54 21.40 -0.98
N LEU A 53 0.28 20.09 -0.83
CA LEU A 53 -0.72 19.35 -1.60
C LEU A 53 -0.53 19.55 -3.10
N GLU A 54 0.71 19.61 -3.56
CA GLU A 54 1.03 19.75 -4.98
C GLU A 54 1.37 18.37 -5.56
N ASN A 55 0.78 18.04 -6.71
CA ASN A 55 1.15 16.86 -7.48
C ASN A 55 2.45 17.14 -8.23
N ILE A 56 3.42 16.25 -8.06
CA ILE A 56 4.73 16.33 -8.71
C ILE A 56 4.82 15.20 -9.73
N PRO A 57 5.07 15.49 -11.02
CA PRO A 57 5.26 14.46 -12.04
C PRO A 57 6.44 13.53 -11.72
N ALA A 58 6.36 12.27 -12.15
CA ALA A 58 7.38 11.26 -11.84
C ALA A 58 8.79 11.64 -12.31
N GLY A 59 8.91 12.30 -13.48
CA GLY A 59 10.20 12.78 -14.00
C GLY A 59 10.86 13.82 -13.08
N GLU A 60 10.08 14.79 -12.62
CA GLU A 60 10.54 15.82 -11.69
C GLU A 60 10.87 15.24 -10.31
N ALA A 61 10.00 14.36 -9.79
CA ALA A 61 10.23 13.66 -8.53
C ALA A 61 11.56 12.89 -8.55
N ARG A 62 11.87 12.21 -9.67
CA ARG A 62 13.13 11.48 -9.84
C ARG A 62 14.35 12.40 -9.77
N VAL A 63 14.33 13.52 -10.49
CA VAL A 63 15.44 14.50 -10.50
C VAL A 63 15.62 15.12 -9.12
N LYS A 64 14.51 15.42 -8.43
CA LYS A 64 14.50 16.01 -7.07
C LYS A 64 14.62 14.97 -5.95
N LYS A 65 15.03 13.72 -6.26
CA LYS A 65 15.23 12.62 -5.29
C LYS A 65 14.01 12.37 -4.38
N ASN A 66 12.81 12.42 -4.94
CA ASN A 66 11.51 12.26 -4.25
C ASN A 66 11.33 13.24 -3.07
N ARG A 67 11.78 14.49 -3.24
CA ARG A 67 11.63 15.57 -2.26
C ARG A 67 10.92 16.79 -2.86
N CYS A 68 10.12 17.45 -2.04
CA CYS A 68 9.55 18.76 -2.38
C CYS A 68 10.63 19.84 -2.34
N ILE A 69 10.56 20.81 -3.24
CA ILE A 69 11.51 21.94 -3.30
C ILE A 69 11.12 23.12 -2.39
N ASN A 70 9.82 23.25 -2.10
CA ASN A 70 9.25 24.36 -1.35
C ASN A 70 9.09 24.05 0.14
N CYS A 71 8.87 22.79 0.49
CA CYS A 71 8.56 22.38 1.86
C CYS A 71 9.75 21.68 2.52
N ASN A 72 10.01 22.02 3.78
CA ASN A 72 11.09 21.46 4.58
C ASN A 72 10.55 20.93 5.91
N GLN A 73 11.25 19.94 6.47
CA GLN A 73 11.04 19.36 7.79
C GLN A 73 12.16 19.76 8.73
N CYS A 74 11.82 19.88 10.00
CA CYS A 74 12.75 20.07 11.07
C CYS A 74 13.66 18.84 11.18
N PRO A 75 14.98 19.02 11.25
CA PRO A 75 15.89 17.89 11.35
C PRO A 75 15.82 17.16 12.70
N VAL A 76 15.35 17.86 13.73
CA VAL A 76 15.19 17.31 15.09
C VAL A 76 13.89 16.50 15.19
N CYS A 77 12.73 17.15 15.10
CA CYS A 77 11.43 16.51 15.35
C CYS A 77 10.65 16.09 14.09
N SER A 78 11.18 16.37 12.88
CA SER A 78 10.54 16.00 11.60
C SER A 78 9.16 16.61 11.34
N MET A 79 8.79 17.62 12.12
CA MET A 79 7.64 18.47 11.86
C MET A 79 7.91 19.44 10.72
N VAL A 80 6.87 19.87 10.01
CA VAL A 80 6.99 20.85 8.92
C VAL A 80 7.55 22.17 9.45
N LEU A 81 8.52 22.74 8.74
CA LEU A 81 9.08 24.05 9.04
C LEU A 81 8.24 25.16 8.43
N THR A 82 8.11 26.26 9.16
CA THR A 82 7.42 27.48 8.72
C THR A 82 8.43 28.57 8.40
N THR A 83 8.20 29.30 7.32
CA THR A 83 9.02 30.45 6.95
C THR A 83 8.62 31.68 7.76
N ARG A 84 9.60 32.39 8.33
CA ARG A 84 9.43 33.72 8.93
C ARG A 84 10.23 34.73 8.15
N ALA A 85 9.57 35.80 7.73
CA ALA A 85 10.24 36.95 7.13
C ALA A 85 10.72 37.90 8.24
N VAL A 86 11.93 38.43 8.07
CA VAL A 86 12.55 39.47 8.88
C VAL A 86 13.17 40.48 7.91
N GLY A 87 12.48 41.61 7.70
CA GLY A 87 12.84 42.56 6.66
C GLY A 87 12.72 41.94 5.26
N GLU A 88 13.80 42.04 4.48
CA GLU A 88 13.91 41.46 3.13
C GLU A 88 14.42 40.01 3.13
N SER A 89 14.69 39.45 4.31
CA SER A 89 15.25 38.11 4.48
C SER A 89 14.25 37.18 5.16
N CYS A 90 14.44 35.87 5.02
CA CYS A 90 13.61 34.88 5.67
C CYS A 90 14.45 33.75 6.27
N HIS A 91 13.92 33.16 7.35
CA HIS A 91 14.48 32.00 8.01
C HIS A 91 13.40 30.95 8.26
N LEU A 92 13.80 29.69 8.41
CA LEU A 92 12.87 28.62 8.76
C LEU A 92 12.88 28.39 10.26
N MET A 93 11.70 28.14 10.82
CA MET A 93 11.55 27.78 12.23
C MET A 93 10.55 26.65 12.42
N CYS A 94 10.78 25.83 13.43
CA CYS A 94 9.85 24.81 13.89
C CYS A 94 8.95 25.36 15.02
N SER A 95 7.64 25.17 14.90
CA SER A 95 6.69 25.56 15.95
C SER A 95 6.73 24.64 17.19
N THR A 96 7.14 23.39 17.02
CA THR A 96 7.13 22.37 18.09
C THR A 96 8.37 22.44 18.97
N CYS A 97 9.57 22.29 18.39
CA CYS A 97 10.83 22.25 19.14
C CYS A 97 11.61 23.57 19.11
N ARG A 98 11.05 24.62 18.47
CA ARG A 98 11.66 25.95 18.33
C ARG A 98 12.99 26.02 17.57
N TRP A 99 13.48 24.90 17.04
CA TRP A 99 14.65 24.86 16.16
C TRP A 99 14.50 25.82 14.97
N SER A 100 15.55 26.57 14.67
CA SER A 100 15.61 27.52 13.58
C SER A 100 16.84 27.30 12.68
N THR A 101 16.78 27.77 11.43
CA THR A 101 17.96 27.76 10.55
C THR A 101 19.13 28.56 11.10
N ARG A 102 18.87 29.54 11.99
CA ARG A 102 19.92 30.33 12.65
C ARG A 102 20.73 29.50 13.64
N ASP A 103 20.09 28.55 14.30
CA ASP A 103 20.76 27.61 15.24
C ASP A 103 21.81 26.74 14.52
N SER A 104 21.61 26.50 13.23
CA SER A 104 22.54 25.74 12.38
C SER A 104 23.63 26.58 11.71
N GLY A 105 23.66 27.89 11.98
CA GLY A 105 24.56 28.84 11.28
C GLY A 105 24.23 29.04 9.80
N THR A 106 23.01 28.67 9.36
CA THR A 106 22.58 28.91 7.98
C THR A 106 22.10 30.36 7.85
N PRO A 107 22.67 31.18 6.95
CA PRO A 107 22.27 32.58 6.80
C PRO A 107 20.84 32.69 6.27
N ASP A 108 20.16 33.73 6.71
CA ASP A 108 18.81 34.08 6.25
C ASP A 108 18.82 34.29 4.73
N GLN A 109 17.78 33.80 4.05
CA GLN A 109 17.69 33.77 2.58
C GLN A 109 16.71 34.84 2.09
N PRO A 110 16.90 35.41 0.89
CA PRO A 110 15.93 36.37 0.32
C PRO A 110 14.63 35.69 -0.14
N SER A 111 14.64 34.36 -0.32
CA SER A 111 13.48 33.59 -0.79
C SER A 111 13.17 32.42 0.12
N SER A 112 11.90 32.05 0.20
CA SER A 112 11.41 30.93 1.01
C SER A 112 11.69 29.54 0.39
N ILE A 113 12.31 29.50 -0.78
CA ILE A 113 12.53 28.30 -1.62
C ILE A 113 14.03 27.98 -1.68
N ASN A 114 14.38 26.74 -2.01
CA ASN A 114 15.77 26.32 -2.27
C ASN A 114 16.74 26.47 -1.10
N TRP A 115 16.28 26.14 0.10
CA TRP A 115 17.15 26.03 1.27
C TRP A 115 18.32 25.04 1.02
N PRO A 116 19.53 25.37 1.49
CA PRO A 116 20.72 24.58 1.23
C PRO A 116 20.61 23.19 1.85
N VAL A 117 20.99 22.18 1.07
CA VAL A 117 21.02 20.77 1.49
C VAL A 117 22.49 20.33 1.56
N HIS A 118 22.78 19.30 2.35
CA HIS A 118 24.11 18.68 2.33
C HIS A 118 24.33 17.96 1.00
N GLU A 119 25.34 18.38 0.25
CA GLU A 119 25.79 17.72 -0.97
C GLU A 119 26.90 16.72 -0.66
N SER A 120 27.04 15.73 -1.56
CA SER A 120 28.08 14.73 -1.47
C SER A 120 29.41 15.33 -1.94
N THR A 121 30.45 15.17 -1.14
CA THR A 121 31.81 15.64 -1.48
C THR A 121 32.50 14.73 -2.49
N LEU A 122 31.99 13.52 -2.68
CA LEU A 122 32.60 12.45 -3.49
C LEU A 122 31.91 12.27 -4.85
N ASP A 123 31.04 13.21 -5.28
CA ASP A 123 30.27 13.05 -6.52
C ASP A 123 31.16 12.97 -7.77
N LYS A 124 32.28 13.70 -7.80
CA LYS A 124 33.26 13.61 -8.89
C LYS A 124 33.93 12.25 -8.95
N GLU A 125 34.44 11.77 -7.81
CA GLU A 125 35.09 10.45 -7.70
C GLU A 125 34.11 9.33 -8.03
N LEU A 126 32.87 9.40 -7.54
CA LEU A 126 31.80 8.46 -7.87
C LEU A 126 31.53 8.44 -9.38
N GLY A 127 31.49 9.62 -10.02
CA GLY A 127 31.34 9.73 -11.47
C GLY A 127 32.46 9.03 -12.23
N GLU A 128 33.72 9.23 -11.81
CA GLU A 128 34.87 8.55 -12.39
C GLU A 128 34.80 7.03 -12.20
N VAL A 129 34.52 6.55 -10.98
CA VAL A 129 34.37 5.11 -10.69
C VAL A 129 33.28 4.50 -11.54
N LEU A 130 32.12 5.15 -11.65
CA LEU A 130 31.00 4.65 -12.45
C LEU A 130 31.37 4.55 -13.94
N GLU A 131 32.12 5.52 -14.46
CA GLU A 131 32.57 5.46 -15.85
C GLU A 131 33.58 4.33 -16.09
N ARG A 132 34.54 4.16 -15.17
CA ARG A 132 35.48 3.02 -15.21
C ARG A 132 34.73 1.69 -15.20
N MET A 133 33.74 1.54 -14.31
CA MET A 133 32.91 0.34 -14.20
C MET A 133 32.05 0.09 -15.46
N ARG A 134 31.56 1.14 -16.13
CA ARG A 134 30.83 1.00 -17.41
C ARG A 134 31.71 0.44 -18.51
N VAL A 135 32.94 0.92 -18.63
CA VAL A 135 33.92 0.41 -19.61
C VAL A 135 34.23 -1.06 -19.34
N LEU A 136 34.50 -1.42 -18.08
CA LEU A 136 34.74 -2.83 -17.69
C LEU A 136 33.53 -3.73 -17.99
N ALA A 137 32.33 -3.29 -17.64
CA ALA A 137 31.09 -4.04 -17.91
C ALA A 137 30.83 -4.22 -19.41
N ALA A 138 31.15 -3.22 -20.24
CA ALA A 138 31.03 -3.30 -21.69
C ALA A 138 32.02 -4.31 -22.28
N ALA A 139 33.28 -4.29 -21.82
CA ALA A 139 34.30 -5.25 -22.22
C ALA A 139 33.91 -6.69 -21.82
N GLU A 140 33.45 -6.89 -20.59
CA GLU A 140 32.99 -8.19 -20.10
C GLU A 140 31.80 -8.71 -20.92
N LYS A 141 30.81 -7.84 -21.21
CA LYS A 141 29.66 -8.19 -22.06
C LYS A 141 30.11 -8.63 -23.45
N ALA A 142 31.03 -7.89 -24.07
CA ALA A 142 31.58 -8.24 -25.39
C ALA A 142 32.29 -9.61 -25.37
N GLN A 143 33.07 -9.90 -24.32
CA GLN A 143 33.71 -11.20 -24.14
C GLN A 143 32.67 -12.33 -23.97
N ARG A 144 31.64 -12.13 -23.14
CA ARG A 144 30.56 -13.12 -22.96
C ARG A 144 29.83 -13.40 -24.27
N ASP A 145 29.52 -12.37 -25.04
CA ASP A 145 28.83 -12.52 -26.32
C ASP A 145 29.73 -13.22 -27.37
N GLN A 146 31.03 -12.96 -27.36
CA GLN A 146 32.01 -13.70 -28.18
C GLN A 146 32.04 -15.20 -27.81
N VAL A 147 32.05 -15.55 -26.52
CA VAL A 147 32.03 -16.96 -26.08
C VAL A 147 30.73 -17.63 -26.50
N LYS A 148 29.58 -16.96 -26.36
CA LYS A 148 28.29 -17.48 -26.83
C LYS A 148 28.30 -17.73 -28.34
N LEU A 149 28.83 -16.81 -29.14
CA LEU A 149 28.97 -16.97 -30.59
C LEU A 149 29.89 -18.12 -30.97
N ASN A 150 31.03 -18.26 -30.29
CA ASN A 150 31.97 -19.36 -30.54
C ASN A 150 31.38 -20.73 -30.18
N LYS A 151 30.64 -20.84 -29.06
CA LYS A 151 29.92 -22.08 -28.70
C LYS A 151 28.83 -22.42 -29.73
N ARG A 152 28.11 -21.42 -30.25
CA ARG A 152 27.12 -21.62 -31.33
C ARG A 152 27.76 -22.07 -32.65
N ARG A 153 28.93 -21.53 -33.01
CA ARG A 153 29.70 -21.95 -34.20
C ARG A 153 30.29 -23.36 -34.07
N SER A 154 30.58 -23.81 -32.84
CA SER A 154 31.08 -25.17 -32.58
C SER A 154 30.04 -26.28 -32.80
N HIS A 155 28.74 -25.94 -32.82
CA HIS A 155 27.67 -26.93 -32.93
C HIS A 155 27.06 -27.09 -34.33
N ASN A 156 27.40 -26.25 -35.33
CA ASN A 156 26.90 -26.42 -36.70
C ASN A 156 27.86 -25.84 -37.77
N VAL A 157 28.43 -26.76 -38.56
CA VAL A 157 28.76 -26.67 -39.99
C VAL A 157 28.98 -25.24 -40.54
N GLY A 158 30.15 -24.65 -40.27
CA GLY A 158 30.49 -23.28 -40.74
C GLY A 158 31.86 -23.14 -41.42
N ASN A 159 32.53 -24.26 -41.74
CA ASN A 159 33.87 -24.24 -42.35
C ASN A 159 33.87 -24.17 -43.90
N LEU A 160 32.71 -23.97 -44.55
CA LEU A 160 32.59 -24.14 -46.02
C LEU A 160 32.12 -22.91 -46.81
N LEU A 161 31.91 -21.75 -46.19
CA LEU A 161 31.63 -20.51 -46.93
C LEU A 161 32.79 -19.54 -46.74
N THR A 162 33.67 -19.54 -47.73
CA THR A 162 34.77 -18.60 -47.88
C THR A 162 34.26 -17.15 -47.91
N ASP A 163 35.00 -16.26 -47.26
CA ASP A 163 34.71 -14.83 -47.05
C ASP A 163 34.72 -14.03 -48.35
N ARG A 164 33.78 -14.29 -49.26
CA ARG A 164 33.71 -13.69 -50.61
C ARG A 164 33.46 -12.17 -50.58
N TYR A 165 32.96 -11.64 -49.47
CA TYR A 165 32.60 -10.24 -49.31
C TYR A 165 33.43 -9.49 -48.25
N GLY A 166 34.48 -10.10 -47.67
CA GLY A 166 35.34 -9.46 -46.67
C GLY A 166 34.64 -9.08 -45.36
N LEU A 167 33.41 -9.56 -45.13
CA LEU A 167 32.59 -9.26 -43.95
C LEU A 167 33.19 -9.89 -42.69
N GLN A 168 33.85 -11.05 -42.83
CA GLN A 168 34.54 -11.68 -41.70
C GLN A 168 35.76 -10.86 -41.29
N ALA A 169 36.52 -10.29 -42.24
CA ALA A 169 37.64 -9.40 -41.97
C ALA A 169 37.22 -8.06 -41.35
N ILE A 170 36.11 -7.46 -41.80
CA ILE A 170 35.53 -6.23 -41.20
C ILE A 170 35.04 -6.51 -39.78
N TYR A 171 34.39 -7.65 -39.55
CA TYR A 171 33.97 -8.09 -38.22
C TYR A 171 35.16 -8.37 -37.30
N GLN A 172 36.23 -9.01 -37.80
CA GLN A 172 37.46 -9.26 -37.04
C GLN A 172 38.27 -7.98 -36.78
N LYS A 173 38.23 -6.98 -37.67
CA LYS A 173 38.79 -5.65 -37.42
C LYS A 173 38.02 -4.95 -36.30
N ARG A 174 36.68 -4.90 -36.37
CA ARG A 174 35.83 -4.42 -35.25
C ARG A 174 36.08 -5.21 -33.97
N LYS A 175 36.37 -6.51 -34.08
CA LYS A 175 36.73 -7.39 -32.96
C LYS A 175 38.04 -7.01 -32.29
N LYS A 176 39.05 -6.58 -33.07
CA LYS A 176 40.33 -6.06 -32.55
C LYS A 176 40.23 -4.64 -32.00
N THR A 177 39.18 -3.90 -32.37
CA THR A 177 38.86 -2.58 -31.82
C THR A 177 38.11 -2.67 -30.49
N PHE A 178 37.65 -3.85 -30.04
CA PHE A 178 37.18 -3.99 -28.67
C PHE A 178 38.37 -3.84 -27.73
N GLU A 179 38.32 -2.75 -26.96
CA GLU A 179 39.37 -2.31 -26.07
C GLU A 179 39.81 -3.43 -25.14
N LYS A 180 41.10 -3.80 -25.23
CA LYS A 180 41.76 -4.44 -24.10
C LYS A 180 41.68 -3.43 -22.96
N THR A 181 40.97 -3.79 -21.90
CA THR A 181 40.86 -2.97 -20.70
C THR A 181 42.27 -2.70 -20.17
N VAL A 182 42.69 -1.44 -20.23
CA VAL A 182 43.99 -1.01 -19.71
C VAL A 182 43.91 -1.05 -18.18
N PRO A 183 44.85 -1.70 -17.47
CA PRO A 183 44.90 -1.65 -16.02
C PRO A 183 45.03 -0.20 -15.58
N GLN A 184 44.02 0.30 -14.86
CA GLN A 184 44.05 1.64 -14.29
C GLN A 184 44.58 1.60 -12.86
N GLN A 185 45.32 2.63 -12.47
CA GLN A 185 45.76 2.79 -11.08
C GLN A 185 44.54 2.97 -10.15
N PRO A 186 44.63 2.43 -8.91
CA PRO A 186 43.59 2.63 -7.91
C PRO A 186 43.44 4.13 -7.60
N LEU A 187 42.19 4.58 -7.44
CA LEU A 187 41.86 5.98 -7.12
C LEU A 187 42.29 6.37 -5.71
N HIS A 188 42.17 5.44 -4.76
CA HIS A 188 42.53 5.63 -3.37
C HIS A 188 43.59 4.63 -2.97
N LEU A 189 44.60 5.10 -2.25
CA LEU A 189 45.62 4.24 -1.65
C LEU A 189 45.22 3.96 -0.20
N PRO A 190 45.43 2.74 0.31
CA PRO A 190 45.26 2.45 1.72
C PRO A 190 46.19 3.37 2.55
N SER A 191 45.61 4.08 3.52
CA SER A 191 46.39 4.79 4.53
C SER A 191 46.58 3.88 5.74
N GLU A 192 47.81 3.77 6.23
CA GLU A 192 48.10 3.12 7.52
C GLU A 192 47.77 4.04 8.71
N GLU A 193 47.78 5.35 8.48
CA GLU A 193 47.46 6.37 9.47
C GLU A 193 45.95 6.65 9.47
N VAL A 194 45.29 6.24 10.55
CA VAL A 194 43.89 6.58 10.85
C VAL A 194 43.89 7.79 11.77
N PRO A 195 43.14 8.87 11.47
CA PRO A 195 43.05 10.02 12.35
C PRO A 195 42.67 9.61 13.78
N GLU A 196 43.48 10.00 14.75
CA GLU A 196 43.22 9.72 16.16
C GLU A 196 41.96 10.45 16.63
N LEU A 197 41.24 9.85 17.58
CA LEU A 197 40.05 10.45 18.17
C LEU A 197 40.45 11.67 18.99
N ASP A 198 39.85 12.83 18.70
CA ASP A 198 40.08 14.04 19.49
C ASP A 198 39.41 13.92 20.87
N LEU A 199 40.21 13.54 21.87
CA LEU A 199 39.80 13.38 23.26
C LEU A 199 39.46 14.71 23.95
N SER A 200 39.84 15.85 23.36
CA SER A 200 39.59 17.18 23.94
C SER A 200 38.09 17.41 24.17
N SER A 201 37.25 16.90 23.27
CA SER A 201 35.78 16.95 23.34
C SER A 201 35.16 16.15 24.50
N TYR A 202 35.88 15.18 25.08
CA TYR A 202 35.42 14.32 26.16
C TYR A 202 35.97 14.73 27.54
N ILE A 203 37.05 15.51 27.55
CA ILE A 203 37.72 15.95 28.78
C ILE A 203 37.11 17.27 29.30
N ASP A 204 36.54 18.08 28.40
CA ASP A 204 35.95 19.37 28.75
C ASP A 204 34.46 19.18 29.16
N ASP A 205 34.21 18.91 30.44
CA ASP A 205 32.87 18.76 31.05
C ASP A 205 32.00 20.05 31.00
N SER A 206 32.51 21.13 30.40
CA SER A 206 31.93 22.47 30.51
C SER A 206 30.88 22.84 29.44
N ILE A 207 30.69 22.00 28.41
CA ILE A 207 29.73 22.28 27.33
C ILE A 207 28.81 21.07 27.13
N GLU A 208 27.56 21.17 27.59
CA GLU A 208 26.46 20.29 27.16
C GLU A 208 26.20 20.49 25.66
N THR A 209 27.06 19.91 24.83
CA THR A 209 26.89 19.92 23.39
C THR A 209 25.77 18.93 23.09
N ILE A 210 24.55 19.43 22.88
CA ILE A 210 23.39 18.58 22.55
C ILE A 210 23.65 17.96 21.17
N GLU A 211 24.23 16.77 21.17
CA GLU A 211 24.43 16.03 19.95
C GLU A 211 23.08 15.66 19.32
N PRO A 212 22.99 15.68 17.98
CA PRO A 212 21.78 15.25 17.30
C PRO A 212 21.52 13.76 17.55
N SER A 213 20.26 13.44 17.85
CA SER A 213 19.79 12.06 17.99
C SER A 213 20.18 11.20 16.77
N LEU A 214 20.30 9.89 16.96
CA LEU A 214 20.58 8.97 15.87
C LEU A 214 19.55 9.11 14.72
N GLU A 215 18.28 9.29 15.06
CA GLU A 215 17.22 9.48 14.07
C GLU A 215 17.43 10.77 13.26
N SER A 216 17.81 11.86 13.90
CA SER A 216 18.16 13.13 13.23
C SER A 216 19.35 12.97 12.29
N ARG A 217 20.38 12.22 12.69
CA ARG A 217 21.55 11.91 11.86
C ARG A 217 21.16 11.05 10.65
N LEU A 218 20.35 10.02 10.84
CA LEU A 218 19.89 9.12 9.76
C LEU A 218 19.03 9.82 8.71
N ARG A 219 18.31 10.90 9.07
CA ARG A 219 17.57 11.74 8.11
C ARG A 219 18.49 12.57 7.21
N GLN A 220 19.75 12.78 7.61
CA GLN A 220 20.76 13.52 6.84
C GLN A 220 22.07 12.73 6.77
N PRO A 221 22.10 11.61 6.02
CA PRO A 221 23.29 10.77 5.93
C PRO A 221 24.51 11.52 5.38
N LEU A 222 24.29 12.54 4.54
CA LEU A 222 25.34 13.37 3.95
C LEU A 222 25.88 14.45 4.90
N ALA A 223 25.29 14.66 6.09
CA ALA A 223 25.79 15.64 7.03
C ALA A 223 27.20 15.28 7.53
N ALA A 224 27.49 13.98 7.76
CA ALA A 224 28.82 13.50 8.17
C ALA A 224 29.43 14.30 9.34
N GLY A 225 28.65 14.52 10.41
CA GLY A 225 29.06 15.29 11.59
C GLY A 225 28.92 16.82 11.46
N ARG A 226 28.58 17.34 10.27
CA ARG A 226 28.25 18.76 10.07
C ARG A 226 26.93 19.13 10.75
N PRO A 227 26.71 20.43 11.07
CA PRO A 227 25.47 20.89 11.67
C PRO A 227 24.24 20.51 10.83
N LEU A 228 23.14 20.23 11.51
CA LEU A 228 21.88 19.84 10.90
C LEU A 228 21.31 20.98 10.04
N ARG A 229 20.91 20.68 8.81
CA ARG A 229 20.21 21.62 7.92
C ARG A 229 18.71 21.31 7.81
N PRO A 230 17.86 22.19 7.26
CA PRO A 230 16.49 21.82 6.92
C PRO A 230 16.46 20.60 5.98
N VAL A 231 15.61 19.61 6.28
CA VAL A 231 15.45 18.43 5.43
C VAL A 231 14.31 18.68 4.46
N ARG A 232 14.54 18.56 3.14
CA ARG A 232 13.43 18.68 2.18
C ARG A 232 12.35 17.64 2.45
N MET A 233 11.08 18.05 2.36
CA MET A 233 9.91 17.21 2.67
C MET A 233 9.88 15.98 1.73
N PRO A 234 9.87 14.73 2.24
CA PRO A 234 9.61 13.53 1.44
C PRO A 234 8.25 13.60 0.76
N LEU A 235 8.24 13.33 -0.54
CA LEU A 235 7.00 13.16 -1.29
C LEU A 235 6.32 11.85 -0.89
N LYS A 236 4.99 11.86 -0.93
CA LYS A 236 4.16 10.67 -0.76
C LYS A 236 3.64 10.22 -2.12
N ALA A 237 3.31 8.94 -2.22
CA ALA A 237 2.73 8.35 -3.43
C ALA A 237 1.28 7.94 -3.17
N ARG A 238 0.41 8.26 -4.13
CA ARG A 238 -0.94 7.70 -4.22
C ARG A 238 -0.86 6.33 -4.89
N ARG A 239 -1.56 5.37 -4.31
CA ARG A 239 -1.58 3.99 -4.80
C ARG A 239 -2.81 3.77 -5.68
N ALA A 240 -2.61 3.21 -6.85
CA ALA A 240 -3.65 2.53 -7.61
C ALA A 240 -3.55 1.03 -7.34
N ILE A 241 -4.70 0.36 -7.32
CA ILE A 241 -4.78 -1.07 -6.99
C ILE A 241 -5.35 -1.80 -8.18
N ARG A 242 -4.68 -2.88 -8.61
CA ARG A 242 -5.12 -3.77 -9.69
C ARG A 242 -5.29 -5.20 -9.21
N CYS A 243 -6.13 -5.96 -9.89
CA CYS A 243 -6.26 -7.40 -9.65
C CYS A 243 -5.04 -8.15 -10.20
N LYS A 244 -4.37 -9.01 -9.40
CA LYS A 244 -3.25 -9.83 -9.89
C LYS A 244 -3.62 -10.79 -11.03
N HIS A 245 -4.87 -11.24 -11.09
CA HIS A 245 -5.29 -12.27 -12.04
C HIS A 245 -5.70 -11.71 -13.41
N CYS A 246 -6.36 -10.55 -13.45
CA CYS A 246 -6.86 -9.99 -14.70
C CYS A 246 -6.30 -8.60 -15.04
N ASP A 247 -5.41 -8.04 -14.21
CA ASP A 247 -4.79 -6.71 -14.36
C ASP A 247 -5.77 -5.52 -14.46
N HIS A 248 -7.05 -5.72 -14.14
CA HIS A 248 -8.02 -4.65 -14.12
C HIS A 248 -7.92 -3.82 -12.84
N ASN A 249 -8.17 -2.51 -12.97
CA ASN A 249 -8.15 -1.57 -11.86
C ASN A 249 -9.29 -1.88 -10.87
N LEU A 250 -8.93 -2.05 -9.61
CA LEU A 250 -9.83 -2.21 -8.47
C LEU A 250 -10.08 -0.86 -7.80
N VAL A 251 -9.03 -0.09 -7.57
CA VAL A 251 -9.10 1.22 -6.92
C VAL A 251 -8.23 2.22 -7.66
N LYS A 252 -8.80 3.38 -8.00
CA LYS A 252 -8.06 4.53 -8.53
C LYS A 252 -8.67 5.81 -8.01
N LEU A 253 -7.84 6.62 -7.35
CA LEU A 253 -8.22 7.95 -6.86
C LEU A 253 -8.34 8.94 -8.02
N GLU A 254 -9.13 9.99 -7.82
CA GLU A 254 -9.07 11.15 -8.72
C GLU A 254 -7.71 11.87 -8.59
N TYR A 255 -7.33 12.61 -9.63
CA TYR A 255 -6.01 13.22 -9.69
C TYR A 255 -5.79 14.30 -8.61
N GLY A 256 -6.85 14.98 -8.14
CA GLY A 256 -6.73 16.10 -7.20
C GLY A 256 -6.14 15.72 -5.84
N THR A 257 -5.07 16.38 -5.41
CA THR A 257 -4.34 16.13 -4.15
C THR A 257 -5.17 16.33 -2.87
N SER A 258 -6.17 17.21 -2.93
CA SER A 258 -7.11 17.50 -1.84
C SER A 258 -8.35 16.62 -1.87
N THR A 259 -8.60 15.87 -2.95
CA THR A 259 -9.81 15.06 -3.08
C THR A 259 -9.63 13.69 -2.44
N ILE A 260 -10.70 13.23 -1.79
CA ILE A 260 -10.85 11.86 -1.27
C ILE A 260 -11.69 10.99 -2.21
N ARG A 261 -12.08 11.53 -3.37
CA ARG A 261 -12.97 10.86 -4.32
C ARG A 261 -12.20 9.84 -5.15
N TYR A 262 -12.86 8.73 -5.41
CA TYR A 262 -12.35 7.67 -6.27
C TYR A 262 -12.93 7.81 -7.66
N LYS A 263 -12.06 7.71 -8.67
CA LYS A 263 -12.48 7.52 -10.06
C LYS A 263 -12.96 6.08 -10.28
N ILE A 264 -12.33 5.12 -9.61
CA ILE A 264 -12.70 3.70 -9.61
C ILE A 264 -12.66 3.21 -8.17
N GLN A 265 -13.75 2.62 -7.69
CA GLN A 265 -13.88 2.12 -6.32
C GLN A 265 -14.58 0.76 -6.25
N TYR A 266 -13.80 -0.31 -6.35
CA TYR A 266 -14.29 -1.67 -6.19
C TYR A 266 -13.94 -2.27 -4.83
N PHE A 267 -14.32 -1.58 -3.75
CA PHE A 267 -14.22 -2.10 -2.38
C PHE A 267 -15.22 -3.22 -2.16
N ALA A 268 -14.86 -4.28 -1.42
CA ALA A 268 -15.74 -5.42 -1.22
C ALA A 268 -17.08 -5.05 -0.56
N ARG A 269 -17.07 -4.09 0.37
CA ARG A 269 -18.25 -3.56 1.07
C ARG A 269 -19.35 -3.04 0.15
N ASN A 270 -18.99 -2.55 -1.04
CA ASN A 270 -19.95 -2.03 -2.02
C ASN A 270 -20.67 -3.15 -2.80
N PHE A 271 -20.26 -4.41 -2.66
CA PHE A 271 -20.80 -5.54 -3.44
C PHE A 271 -21.26 -6.70 -2.56
N VAL A 272 -20.58 -6.91 -1.43
CA VAL A 272 -20.80 -8.05 -0.54
C VAL A 272 -21.47 -7.56 0.75
N PRO A 273 -22.51 -8.24 1.24
CA PRO A 273 -23.16 -7.88 2.50
C PRO A 273 -22.17 -7.93 3.65
N GLU A 274 -22.17 -6.87 4.46
CA GLU A 274 -21.33 -6.75 5.64
C GLU A 274 -22.04 -7.39 6.84
N ILE A 275 -21.34 -8.27 7.56
CA ILE A 275 -21.83 -8.97 8.74
C ILE A 275 -21.08 -8.45 9.95
N HIS A 276 -21.81 -8.05 10.98
CA HIS A 276 -21.27 -7.59 12.25
C HIS A 276 -21.85 -8.40 13.40
N LEU A 277 -21.03 -8.59 14.43
CA LEU A 277 -21.49 -9.10 15.72
C LEU A 277 -22.15 -7.95 16.50
N SER A 278 -23.43 -8.07 16.81
CA SER A 278 -24.21 -6.96 17.40
C SER A 278 -24.03 -6.85 18.90
N ARG A 279 -23.84 -7.99 19.57
CA ARG A 279 -23.67 -8.11 21.02
C ARG A 279 -22.70 -9.25 21.32
N GLU A 280 -22.01 -9.15 22.45
CA GLU A 280 -21.19 -10.26 22.93
C GLU A 280 -22.10 -11.45 23.25
N PRO A 281 -21.78 -12.64 22.73
CA PRO A 281 -22.59 -13.82 22.99
C PRO A 281 -22.29 -14.31 24.41
N GLU A 282 -23.34 -14.48 25.22
CA GLU A 282 -23.24 -15.12 26.53
C GLU A 282 -23.26 -16.64 26.32
N LEU A 283 -22.08 -17.25 26.30
CA LEU A 283 -21.90 -18.65 25.92
C LEU A 283 -21.45 -19.46 27.13
N SER A 284 -22.15 -20.54 27.41
CA SER A 284 -21.78 -21.52 28.43
C SER A 284 -21.58 -22.90 27.80
N GLU A 285 -20.63 -23.67 28.35
CA GLU A 285 -20.23 -24.97 27.80
C GLU A 285 -21.42 -25.94 27.72
N GLY A 286 -21.62 -26.54 26.54
CA GLY A 286 -22.67 -27.53 26.31
C GLY A 286 -24.10 -26.98 26.21
N GLN A 287 -24.31 -25.68 26.40
CA GLN A 287 -25.62 -25.05 26.21
C GLN A 287 -25.76 -24.42 24.82
N THR A 288 -27.00 -24.31 24.36
CA THR A 288 -27.37 -23.56 23.17
C THR A 288 -27.32 -22.06 23.48
N GLY A 289 -26.44 -21.33 22.81
CA GLY A 289 -26.34 -19.87 22.89
C GLY A 289 -26.99 -19.20 21.69
N SER A 290 -27.45 -17.95 21.87
CA SER A 290 -27.91 -17.15 20.73
C SER A 290 -26.87 -16.10 20.34
N VAL A 291 -26.49 -16.09 19.07
CA VAL A 291 -25.56 -15.12 18.47
C VAL A 291 -26.37 -14.13 17.64
N LEU A 292 -26.23 -12.85 17.95
CA LEU A 292 -26.95 -11.77 17.29
C LEU A 292 -26.04 -11.09 16.26
N LEU A 293 -26.36 -11.28 14.99
CA LEU A 293 -25.64 -10.71 13.86
C LEU A 293 -26.44 -9.57 13.24
N THR A 294 -25.76 -8.55 12.76
CA THR A 294 -26.35 -7.53 11.88
C THR A 294 -25.78 -7.74 10.49
N VAL A 295 -26.67 -7.86 9.51
CA VAL A 295 -26.33 -7.96 8.08
C VAL A 295 -26.69 -6.63 7.42
N ALA A 296 -25.73 -6.01 6.76
CA ALA A 296 -25.88 -4.70 6.13
C ALA A 296 -25.54 -4.77 4.64
N ASN A 297 -26.37 -4.15 3.80
CA ASN A 297 -26.11 -3.96 2.39
C ASN A 297 -25.68 -2.51 2.12
N GLU A 298 -24.40 -2.28 1.82
CA GLU A 298 -23.93 -0.94 1.45
C GLU A 298 -23.93 -0.67 -0.05
N SER A 299 -24.33 -1.64 -0.86
CA SER A 299 -24.41 -1.44 -2.30
C SER A 299 -25.55 -0.50 -2.70
N ASN A 300 -25.43 0.11 -3.87
CA ASN A 300 -26.47 1.03 -4.38
C ASN A 300 -27.64 0.29 -5.05
N SER A 301 -27.71 -1.03 -4.91
CA SER A 301 -28.77 -1.88 -5.45
C SER A 301 -29.27 -2.83 -4.38
N LYS A 302 -30.48 -3.36 -4.58
CA LYS A 302 -31.07 -4.35 -3.70
C LYS A 302 -30.20 -5.62 -3.71
N ALA A 303 -29.97 -6.19 -2.52
CA ALA A 303 -29.22 -7.44 -2.36
C ALA A 303 -30.11 -8.53 -1.77
N GLU A 304 -30.12 -9.69 -2.40
CA GLU A 304 -30.69 -10.90 -1.81
C GLU A 304 -29.58 -11.70 -1.16
N VAL A 305 -29.81 -12.16 0.08
CA VAL A 305 -28.80 -12.80 0.90
C VAL A 305 -29.39 -14.07 1.50
N ILE A 306 -28.66 -15.17 1.38
CA ILE A 306 -28.99 -16.46 1.98
C ILE A 306 -27.80 -16.85 2.86
N ILE A 307 -28.03 -16.97 4.16
CA ILE A 307 -27.01 -17.35 5.15
C ILE A 307 -27.26 -18.80 5.54
N MET A 308 -26.23 -19.62 5.41
CA MET A 308 -26.22 -21.01 5.82
C MET A 308 -25.02 -21.21 6.74
N ALA A 309 -25.09 -22.18 7.64
CA ALA A 309 -23.92 -22.56 8.43
C ALA A 309 -23.07 -23.60 7.69
N GLU A 310 -21.78 -23.59 7.96
CA GLU A 310 -20.86 -24.66 7.56
C GLU A 310 -20.53 -25.50 8.80
N ASP A 311 -20.48 -26.83 8.64
CA ASP A 311 -20.10 -27.73 9.74
C ASP A 311 -18.68 -27.39 10.21
N GLY A 312 -18.53 -27.07 11.50
CA GLY A 312 -17.28 -26.61 12.11
C GLY A 312 -17.24 -26.86 13.61
N GLU A 313 -16.35 -26.16 14.34
CA GLU A 313 -16.23 -26.30 15.81
C GLU A 313 -17.50 -25.84 16.55
N VAL A 314 -18.27 -24.93 15.95
CA VAL A 314 -19.53 -24.43 16.47
C VAL A 314 -20.66 -24.92 15.55
N GLU A 315 -21.52 -25.79 16.05
CA GLU A 315 -22.69 -26.29 15.33
C GLU A 315 -23.79 -25.22 15.35
N CYS A 316 -24.19 -24.72 14.19
CA CYS A 316 -25.34 -23.82 14.08
C CYS A 316 -26.62 -24.64 13.87
N LEU A 317 -27.61 -24.45 14.75
CA LEU A 317 -28.89 -25.15 14.70
C LEU A 317 -29.90 -24.44 13.77
N THR A 318 -29.62 -23.18 13.39
CA THR A 318 -30.46 -22.42 12.46
C THR A 318 -30.17 -22.86 11.01
N PRO A 319 -31.17 -23.40 10.28
CA PRO A 319 -30.92 -24.11 9.01
C PRO A 319 -30.53 -23.18 7.87
N VAL A 320 -31.37 -22.20 7.51
CA VAL A 320 -31.12 -21.23 6.43
C VAL A 320 -31.84 -19.93 6.74
N VAL A 321 -31.17 -18.79 6.58
CA VAL A 321 -31.77 -17.45 6.74
C VAL A 321 -31.78 -16.74 5.39
N GLU A 322 -32.97 -16.46 4.87
CA GLU A 322 -33.15 -15.70 3.63
C GLU A 322 -33.54 -14.26 3.93
N LEU A 323 -32.86 -13.32 3.29
CA LEU A 323 -33.01 -11.88 3.50
C LEU A 323 -33.05 -11.14 2.15
N SER A 324 -33.86 -10.09 2.11
CA SER A 324 -33.89 -9.12 1.03
C SER A 324 -33.57 -7.76 1.62
N LEU A 325 -32.41 -7.20 1.26
CA LEU A 325 -31.92 -5.93 1.80
C LEU A 325 -32.01 -4.84 0.73
N PRO A 326 -32.65 -3.68 1.03
CA PRO A 326 -32.70 -2.56 0.08
C PRO A 326 -31.31 -1.94 -0.12
N SER A 327 -31.21 -1.03 -1.10
CA SER A 327 -29.99 -0.25 -1.32
C SER A 327 -29.73 0.73 -0.18
N SER A 328 -28.48 1.19 -0.08
CA SER A 328 -28.05 2.15 0.94
C SER A 328 -28.40 3.62 0.66
N ASP A 329 -29.04 3.93 -0.48
CA ASP A 329 -29.33 5.31 -0.90
C ASP A 329 -30.42 5.95 -0.04
N ASP A 330 -30.08 7.06 0.63
CA ASP A 330 -30.95 7.80 1.55
C ASP A 330 -32.21 8.38 0.87
N THR A 331 -32.24 8.48 -0.46
CA THR A 331 -33.45 8.94 -1.19
C THR A 331 -34.60 7.93 -1.21
N ALA A 332 -34.34 6.65 -0.92
CA ALA A 332 -35.37 5.63 -0.77
C ALA A 332 -36.18 5.75 0.54
N ASP A 333 -35.69 6.54 1.52
CA ASP A 333 -36.25 6.63 2.88
C ASP A 333 -37.68 7.20 2.95
N ILE A 334 -38.17 7.88 1.91
CA ILE A 334 -39.50 8.53 1.95
C ILE A 334 -40.64 7.53 1.70
N TYR A 335 -40.38 6.41 1.01
CA TYR A 335 -41.43 5.51 0.54
C TYR A 335 -41.53 4.17 1.30
N ASP A 336 -40.50 3.75 2.05
CA ASP A 336 -40.47 2.40 2.68
C ASP A 336 -40.94 2.34 4.15
N MET A 337 -41.19 3.46 4.82
CA MET A 337 -41.76 3.45 6.18
C MET A 337 -43.19 2.88 6.24
N GLU A 338 -43.94 2.92 5.14
CA GLU A 338 -45.33 2.41 5.07
C GLU A 338 -45.43 0.94 4.64
N SER A 339 -44.43 0.40 3.93
CA SER A 339 -44.42 -0.99 3.45
C SER A 339 -44.07 -1.99 4.56
N ASP A 340 -43.11 -1.66 5.44
CA ASP A 340 -42.64 -2.55 6.53
C ASP A 340 -43.70 -2.81 7.61
N ARG A 341 -44.66 -1.89 7.81
CA ARG A 341 -45.81 -2.15 8.71
C ARG A 341 -46.80 -3.18 8.15
N ARG A 342 -46.81 -3.40 6.83
CA ARG A 342 -47.65 -4.43 6.19
C ARG A 342 -46.92 -5.75 6.00
N SER A 343 -45.59 -5.73 5.83
CA SER A 343 -44.77 -6.94 5.69
C SER A 343 -44.71 -7.80 6.96
N THR A 344 -44.90 -7.21 8.15
CA THR A 344 -45.07 -7.96 9.41
C THR A 344 -46.35 -8.82 9.46
N SER A 345 -47.19 -8.80 8.42
CA SER A 345 -48.44 -9.59 8.33
C SER A 345 -48.46 -10.66 7.23
N SER A 346 -47.33 -10.95 6.59
CA SER A 346 -47.21 -11.97 5.53
C SER A 346 -46.47 -13.23 5.98
N GLY A 347 -47.14 -14.08 6.76
CA GLY A 347 -47.20 -15.55 6.64
C GLY A 347 -45.96 -16.46 6.58
N TYR A 348 -44.71 -15.98 6.54
CA TYR A 348 -43.51 -16.84 6.39
C TYR A 348 -42.33 -16.45 7.29
N ASP A 349 -42.55 -15.72 8.39
CA ASP A 349 -41.50 -15.48 9.40
C ASP A 349 -41.35 -16.72 10.31
N GLY A 350 -40.50 -17.65 9.89
CA GLY A 350 -40.06 -18.79 10.69
C GLY A 350 -39.36 -18.35 11.98
N LEU A 351 -39.93 -18.74 13.12
CA LEU A 351 -39.24 -18.95 14.40
C LEU A 351 -38.37 -17.78 14.95
N GLY A 352 -38.74 -16.52 14.76
CA GLY A 352 -38.04 -15.39 15.42
C GLY A 352 -36.56 -15.21 15.01
N THR A 353 -36.17 -15.76 13.85
CA THR A 353 -34.80 -15.75 13.33
C THR A 353 -34.35 -14.35 12.88
N VAL A 354 -35.29 -13.54 12.37
CA VAL A 354 -35.03 -12.14 12.00
C VAL A 354 -35.55 -11.25 13.14
N VAL A 355 -34.65 -10.56 13.83
CA VAL A 355 -34.95 -9.75 15.02
C VAL A 355 -35.47 -8.36 14.65
N PHE A 356 -34.88 -7.75 13.61
CA PHE A 356 -35.33 -6.47 13.08
C PHE A 356 -34.96 -6.32 11.61
N ARG A 357 -35.72 -5.49 10.89
CA ARG A 357 -35.33 -4.92 9.59
C ARG A 357 -35.37 -3.39 9.74
N ARG A 358 -34.29 -2.72 9.34
CA ARG A 358 -34.18 -1.26 9.43
C ARG A 358 -33.31 -0.74 8.30
N ARG A 359 -33.93 -0.08 7.32
CA ARG A 359 -33.28 0.42 6.10
C ARG A 359 -32.51 -0.72 5.41
N HIS A 360 -31.25 -0.48 5.05
CA HIS A 360 -30.35 -1.45 4.43
C HIS A 360 -29.76 -2.50 5.41
N ARG A 361 -30.33 -2.67 6.61
CA ARG A 361 -29.82 -3.56 7.65
C ARG A 361 -30.89 -4.51 8.19
N ALA A 362 -30.50 -5.74 8.48
CA ALA A 362 -31.32 -6.70 9.20
C ALA A 362 -30.55 -7.33 10.36
N GLY A 363 -31.21 -7.45 11.51
CA GLY A 363 -30.72 -8.22 12.65
C GLY A 363 -31.15 -9.67 12.54
N VAL A 364 -30.21 -10.59 12.65
CA VAL A 364 -30.42 -12.04 12.58
C VAL A 364 -29.97 -12.66 13.89
N ARG A 365 -30.80 -13.54 14.44
CA ARG A 365 -30.48 -14.39 15.58
C ARG A 365 -30.16 -15.79 15.07
N LEU A 366 -28.94 -16.25 15.34
CA LEU A 366 -28.52 -17.62 15.08
C LEU A 366 -28.42 -18.38 16.39
N GLU A 367 -28.97 -19.59 16.42
CA GLU A 367 -28.82 -20.51 17.55
C GLU A 367 -27.64 -21.43 17.29
N VAL A 368 -26.68 -21.44 18.22
CA VAL A 368 -25.41 -22.16 18.09
C VAL A 368 -25.15 -23.01 19.31
N LYS A 369 -24.55 -24.18 19.09
CA LYS A 369 -24.14 -25.13 20.11
C LYS A 369 -22.62 -25.23 20.12
N PHE A 370 -22.03 -25.11 21.31
CA PHE A 370 -20.59 -25.07 21.49
C PHE A 370 -20.04 -26.46 21.79
N ALA A 371 -19.02 -26.86 21.03
CA ALA A 371 -18.21 -28.03 21.35
C ALA A 371 -17.22 -27.72 22.49
N THR A 372 -16.87 -28.75 23.25
CA THR A 372 -16.04 -28.73 24.47
C THR A 372 -14.53 -28.52 24.20
N SER A 373 -14.15 -27.59 23.32
CA SER A 373 -12.73 -27.28 23.04
C SER A 373 -12.29 -25.91 23.61
N PRO A 374 -11.06 -25.80 24.15
CA PRO A 374 -10.51 -24.55 24.70
C PRO A 374 -9.91 -23.62 23.62
N SER A 375 -10.08 -23.93 22.32
CA SER A 375 -9.62 -23.10 21.21
C SER A 375 -10.62 -22.00 20.87
N LYS A 376 -10.16 -20.95 20.17
CA LYS A 376 -10.97 -19.80 19.75
C LYS A 376 -12.28 -20.28 19.12
N GLN A 377 -13.41 -19.85 19.68
CA GLN A 377 -14.74 -20.25 19.20
C GLN A 377 -15.04 -19.52 17.88
N ILE A 378 -14.85 -20.22 16.76
CA ILE A 378 -15.04 -19.66 15.42
C ILE A 378 -16.30 -20.24 14.80
N LEU A 379 -17.27 -19.38 14.52
CA LEU A 379 -18.45 -19.72 13.72
C LEU A 379 -18.15 -19.45 12.24
N THR A 380 -18.34 -20.46 11.39
CA THR A 380 -18.18 -20.32 9.94
C THR A 380 -19.54 -20.34 9.25
N LEU A 381 -19.79 -19.32 8.43
CA LEU A 381 -21.03 -19.14 7.69
C LEU A 381 -20.76 -19.12 6.18
N LEU A 382 -21.65 -19.75 5.44
CA LEU A 382 -21.76 -19.66 3.99
C LEU A 382 -22.78 -18.59 3.62
N VAL A 383 -22.28 -17.46 3.12
CA VAL A 383 -23.12 -16.33 2.71
C VAL A 383 -23.26 -16.36 1.20
N LYS A 384 -24.43 -16.77 0.73
CA LYS A 384 -24.84 -16.59 -0.65
C LYS A 384 -25.46 -15.21 -0.83
N TYR A 385 -25.07 -14.50 -1.86
CA TYR A 385 -25.63 -13.19 -2.15
C TYR A 385 -25.77 -12.96 -3.64
N ARG A 386 -26.77 -12.16 -4.01
CA ARG A 386 -27.09 -11.78 -5.37
C ARG A 386 -27.30 -10.29 -5.44
N ASN A 387 -26.59 -9.64 -6.36
CA ASN A 387 -26.61 -8.19 -6.52
C ASN A 387 -26.29 -7.80 -7.97
N GLU A 388 -27.10 -6.95 -8.59
CA GLU A 388 -26.94 -6.46 -9.97
C GLU A 388 -25.56 -5.84 -10.23
N GLN A 389 -25.00 -5.15 -9.24
CA GLN A 389 -23.67 -4.52 -9.36
C GLN A 389 -22.51 -5.50 -9.49
N CYS A 390 -22.73 -6.78 -9.15
CA CYS A 390 -21.70 -7.80 -9.24
C CYS A 390 -21.36 -8.20 -10.68
N SER A 391 -22.29 -8.02 -11.63
CA SER A 391 -22.09 -8.29 -13.06
C SER A 391 -21.61 -7.04 -13.79
N MET A 392 -20.80 -7.21 -14.85
CA MET A 392 -20.45 -6.11 -15.77
C MET A 392 -21.51 -5.88 -16.86
N GLN A 393 -22.33 -6.88 -17.14
CA GLN A 393 -23.32 -6.84 -18.20
C GLN A 393 -24.65 -6.37 -17.62
N MET A 394 -25.23 -5.30 -18.20
CA MET A 394 -26.47 -4.70 -17.69
C MET A 394 -27.74 -5.49 -18.04
N ASN A 395 -27.61 -6.57 -18.83
CA ASN A 395 -28.74 -7.33 -19.38
C ASN A 395 -28.72 -8.82 -19.01
N THR A 396 -27.85 -9.25 -18.09
CA THR A 396 -27.83 -10.61 -17.57
C THR A 396 -28.36 -10.63 -16.15
N GLU A 397 -29.17 -11.65 -15.82
CA GLU A 397 -29.65 -11.83 -14.46
C GLU A 397 -28.44 -11.94 -13.50
N PRO A 398 -28.50 -11.29 -12.33
CA PRO A 398 -27.40 -11.34 -11.38
C PRO A 398 -27.19 -12.79 -10.89
N GLU A 399 -25.97 -13.29 -11.05
CA GLU A 399 -25.59 -14.63 -10.59
C GLU A 399 -25.50 -14.67 -9.07
N TRP A 400 -25.90 -15.80 -8.48
CA TRP A 400 -25.66 -16.10 -7.08
C TRP A 400 -24.17 -16.32 -6.83
N ARG A 401 -23.64 -15.63 -5.82
CA ARG A 401 -22.26 -15.77 -5.39
C ARG A 401 -22.19 -16.27 -3.98
N LEU A 402 -21.13 -17.01 -3.67
CA LEU A 402 -20.88 -17.61 -2.37
C LEU A 402 -19.61 -17.03 -1.79
N THR A 403 -19.67 -16.57 -0.54
CA THR A 403 -18.49 -16.20 0.25
C THR A 403 -18.57 -16.88 1.60
N ARG A 404 -17.42 -17.37 2.09
CA ARG A 404 -17.29 -17.93 3.44
C ARG A 404 -16.92 -16.81 4.41
N VAL A 405 -17.56 -16.80 5.57
CA VAL A 405 -17.38 -15.79 6.62
C VAL A 405 -17.07 -16.48 7.93
N GLN A 406 -15.97 -16.10 8.58
CA GLN A 406 -15.58 -16.57 9.91
C GLN A 406 -15.82 -15.49 10.94
N ILE A 407 -16.43 -15.86 12.06
CA ILE A 407 -16.78 -14.96 13.15
C ILE A 407 -16.13 -15.49 14.42
N SER A 408 -15.20 -14.72 14.99
CA SER A 408 -14.64 -14.98 16.32
C SER A 408 -15.62 -14.56 17.40
N LEU A 409 -16.18 -15.53 18.12
CA LEU A 409 -17.17 -15.30 19.18
C LEU A 409 -16.54 -14.91 20.53
N THR A 410 -15.25 -15.19 20.71
CA THR A 410 -14.40 -14.79 21.83
C THR A 410 -13.42 -13.69 21.45
#